data_AF-A0A2H0RXD2-F1
#
_entry.id   AF-A0A2H0RXD2-F1
#
_cell.length_a   1.000
_cell.length_b   1.000
_cell.length_c   1.000
_cell.angle_alpha   90.00
_cell.angle_beta   90.00
_cell.angle_gamma   90.00
#
_symmetry.space_group_name_H-M   'P 1'
#
loop_
_entity.id
_entity.type
_entity.pdbx_description
1 polymer ?
#
loop_
_entity_poly.entity_id
_entity_poly.type
_entity_poly.pdbx_seq_one_letter_code
_entity_poly.pdbx_strand_id
1 'polypeptide(L)'
;MNARAFTIVVAFLDAVLLVCSTAVMSVIVAMSVMMFDAPGSTESLQVWGLFTGIALFCTALVLFCLVRAVQSFRRGKYVRSVIISALPLLPFVILQILPL
;
A
#
# COMPACT_ATOMS: atom_id res chain seq x y z
N MET A 1 11.71 3.12 28.57
CA MET A 1 12.36 3.33 27.25
C MET A 1 12.63 4.81 27.07
N ASN A 2 13.84 5.20 26.64
CA ASN A 2 14.15 6.60 26.32
C ASN A 2 13.23 7.11 25.21
N ALA A 3 12.72 8.34 25.31
CA ALA A 3 11.82 8.94 24.33
C ALA A 3 12.39 8.87 22.89
N ARG A 4 13.71 9.01 22.75
CA ARG A 4 14.42 8.86 21.47
C ARG A 4 14.32 7.45 20.88
N ALA A 5 14.44 6.42 21.72
CA ALA A 5 14.35 5.03 21.27
C ALA A 5 12.94 4.71 20.75
N PHE A 6 11.90 5.23 21.41
CA PHE A 6 10.51 5.07 20.97
C PHE A 6 10.26 5.71 19.59
N THR A 7 10.75 6.94 19.38
CA THR A 7 10.62 7.64 18.10
C THR A 7 11.33 6.90 16.95
N ILE A 8 12.51 6.33 17.20
CA ILE A 8 13.26 5.54 16.21
C ILE A 8 12.50 4.28 15.81
N VAL A 9 11.95 3.56 16.79
CA VAL A 9 11.16 2.34 16.53
C VAL A 9 9.94 2.64 15.66
N VAL A 10 9.22 3.73 15.94
CA VAL A 10 8.04 4.12 15.16
C VAL A 10 8.42 4.50 13.73
N ALA A 11 9.50 5.26 13.53
CA ALA A 11 9.97 5.64 12.20
C ALA A 11 10.39 4.40 11.37
N PHE A 12 11.07 3.45 12.01
CA PHE A 12 11.41 2.18 11.37
C PHE A 12 10.17 1.38 10.98
N LEU A 13 9.18 1.31 11.87
CA LEU A 13 7.93 0.60 11.62
C LEU A 13 7.14 1.21 10.45
N ASP A 14 7.02 2.55 10.41
CA ASP A 14 6.38 3.27 9.30
C ASP A 14 7.10 3.01 7.96
N ALA A 15 8.44 3.02 7.97
CA ALA A 15 9.23 2.72 6.79
C ALA A 15 9.00 1.28 6.29
N VAL A 16 9.01 0.29 7.19
CA VAL A 16 8.73 -1.11 6.84
C VAL A 16 7.32 -1.25 6.27
N LEU A 17 6.30 -0.64 6.88
CA LEU A 17 4.92 -0.70 6.41
C LEU A 17 4.76 -0.10 5.00
N LEU A 18 5.41 1.03 4.74
CA LEU A 18 5.38 1.67 3.42
C LEU A 18 6.12 0.84 2.36
N VAL A 19 7.28 0.27 2.71
CA VAL A 19 8.05 -0.63 1.81
C VAL A 19 7.26 -1.89 1.49
N CYS A 20 6.65 -2.54 2.48
CA CYS A 20 5.78 -3.70 2.24
C CYS A 20 4.60 -3.33 1.34
N SER A 21 3.97 -2.18 1.57
CA SER A 21 2.85 -1.70 0.74
C SER A 21 3.25 -1.46 -0.71
N THR A 22 4.45 -0.92 -0.95
CA THR A 22 4.96 -0.70 -2.31
C THR A 22 5.38 -2.00 -2.99
N ALA A 23 5.99 -2.94 -2.25
CA ALA A 23 6.35 -4.26 -2.77
C ALA A 23 5.10 -5.07 -3.18
N VAL A 24 4.04 -5.01 -2.38
CA VAL A 24 2.77 -5.65 -2.73
C VAL A 24 2.19 -5.06 -4.02
N MET A 25 2.26 -3.74 -4.19
CA MET A 25 1.79 -3.11 -5.41
C MET A 25 2.63 -3.41 -6.65
N SER A 26 3.96 -3.50 -6.52
CA SER A 26 4.78 -3.90 -7.67
C SER A 26 4.48 -5.33 -8.11
N VAL A 27 4.15 -6.23 -7.17
CA VAL A 27 3.68 -7.59 -7.49
C VAL A 27 2.34 -7.56 -8.22
N ILE A 28 1.35 -6.77 -7.75
CA ILE A 28 0.05 -6.65 -8.43
C ILE A 28 0.24 -6.13 -9.87
N VAL A 29 1.09 -5.11 -10.06
CA VAL A 29 1.37 -4.55 -11.39
C VAL A 29 2.11 -5.56 -12.27
N ALA A 30 3.04 -6.33 -11.73
CA ALA A 30 3.72 -7.38 -12.48
C ALA A 30 2.77 -8.51 -12.89
N MET A 31 1.89 -8.95 -11.97
CA MET A 31 0.89 -9.98 -12.24
C MET A 31 -0.12 -9.52 -13.29
N SER A 32 -0.56 -8.26 -13.25
CA SER A 32 -1.49 -7.75 -14.25
C SER A 32 -0.86 -7.79 -15.65
N VAL A 33 0.39 -7.35 -15.81
CA VAL A 33 1.13 -7.45 -17.09
C VAL A 33 1.25 -8.91 -17.57
N MET A 34 1.56 -9.86 -16.69
CA MET A 34 1.67 -11.28 -17.04
C MET A 34 0.33 -11.90 -17.48
N MET A 35 -0.79 -11.52 -16.85
CA MET A 35 -2.12 -11.98 -17.26
C MET A 35 -2.51 -11.47 -18.66
N PHE A 36 -2.01 -10.30 -19.06
CA PHE A 36 -2.25 -9.75 -20.40
C PHE A 36 -1.39 -10.37 -21.50
N ASP A 37 -0.21 -10.88 -21.16
CA ASP A 37 0.71 -11.51 -22.13
C ASP A 37 0.45 -13.02 -22.29
N ALA A 38 -0.56 -13.56 -21.58
CA ALA A 38 -0.92 -14.96 -21.64
C ALA A 38 -1.60 -15.29 -23.00
N PRO A 39 -1.08 -16.26 -23.78
CA PRO A 39 -1.65 -16.61 -25.07
C PRO A 39 -3.09 -17.14 -24.91
N GLY A 40 -4.06 -16.43 -25.51
CA GLY A 40 -5.49 -16.74 -25.40
C GLY A 40 -6.29 -15.77 -24.52
N SER A 41 -5.66 -14.79 -23.86
CA SER A 41 -6.36 -13.79 -23.06
C SER A 41 -7.08 -12.77 -23.95
N THR A 42 -8.35 -13.01 -24.27
CA THR A 42 -9.27 -11.98 -24.77
C THR A 42 -9.75 -11.10 -23.62
N GLU A 43 -8.83 -10.52 -22.86
CA GLU A 43 -9.16 -9.64 -21.75
C GLU A 43 -9.72 -8.34 -22.32
N SER A 44 -10.97 -8.02 -21.95
CA SER A 44 -11.67 -6.85 -22.49
C SER A 44 -11.00 -5.55 -22.01
N LEU A 45 -11.12 -4.48 -22.80
CA LEU A 45 -10.65 -3.13 -22.47
C LEU A 45 -11.14 -2.65 -21.07
N GLN A 46 -12.25 -3.22 -20.59
CA GLN A 46 -12.80 -3.00 -19.25
C GLN A 46 -11.89 -3.54 -18.13
N VAL A 47 -11.25 -4.69 -18.32
CA VAL A 47 -10.33 -5.26 -17.33
C VAL A 47 -9.05 -4.42 -17.25
N TRP A 48 -8.62 -3.84 -18.37
CA TRP A 48 -7.52 -2.87 -18.42
C TRP A 48 -7.81 -1.61 -17.60
N GLY A 49 -9.01 -1.05 -17.77
CA GLY A 49 -9.48 0.10 -16.99
C GLY A 49 -9.60 -0.22 -15.50
N LEU A 50 -10.09 -1.40 -15.15
CA LEU A 50 -10.22 -1.86 -13.76
C LEU A 50 -8.85 -1.97 -13.07
N PHE A 51 -7.90 -2.70 -13.66
CA PHE A 51 -6.57 -2.88 -13.08
C PHE A 51 -5.79 -1.58 -12.97
N THR A 52 -5.82 -0.75 -14.02
CA THR A 52 -5.15 0.56 -14.01
C THR A 52 -5.78 1.48 -12.96
N GLY A 53 -7.11 1.46 -12.83
CA GLY A 53 -7.85 2.21 -11.81
C GLY A 53 -7.46 1.80 -10.39
N ILE A 54 -7.39 0.49 -10.12
CA ILE A 54 -6.95 -0.04 -8.83
C ILE A 54 -5.50 0.36 -8.53
N ALA A 55 -4.60 0.22 -9.50
CA ALA A 55 -3.19 0.59 -9.33
C ALA A 55 -3.01 2.09 -9.02
N LEU A 56 -3.70 2.97 -9.76
CA LEU A 56 -3.69 4.42 -9.51
C LEU A 56 -4.29 4.77 -8.15
N PHE A 57 -5.42 4.15 -7.79
CA PHE A 57 -6.07 4.36 -6.50
C PHE A 57 -5.15 3.97 -5.35
N CYS A 58 -4.55 2.78 -5.39
CA CYS A 58 -3.64 2.32 -4.36
C CYS A 58 -2.38 3.19 -4.29
N THR A 59 -1.82 3.62 -5.43
CA THR A 59 -0.67 4.54 -5.48
C THR A 59 -0.98 5.88 -4.81
N ALA A 60 -2.15 6.45 -5.13
CA ALA A 60 -2.63 7.67 -4.50
C ALA A 60 -2.83 7.48 -2.99
N LEU A 61 -3.34 6.33 -2.57
CA LEU A 61 -3.57 6.00 -1.16
C LEU A 61 -2.26 5.86 -0.38
N VAL A 62 -1.22 5.24 -0.97
CA VAL A 62 0.13 5.18 -0.38
C VAL A 62 0.74 6.57 -0.24
N LEU A 63 0.67 7.41 -1.28
CA LEU A 63 1.16 8.79 -1.23
C LEU A 63 0.44 9.61 -0.16
N PHE A 64 -0.89 9.49 -0.07
CA PHE A 64 -1.69 10.15 0.95
C PHE A 64 -1.30 9.70 2.36
N CYS A 65 -1.14 8.38 2.56
CA CYS A 65 -0.72 7.82 3.83
C CYS A 65 0.68 8.29 4.23
N LEU A 66 1.63 8.35 3.28
CA LEU A 66 2.98 8.84 3.53
C LEU A 66 2.97 10.30 4.00
N VAL A 67 2.24 11.19 3.31
CA VAL A 67 2.11 12.60 3.72
C VAL A 67 1.49 12.72 5.11
N ARG A 68 0.42 11.97 5.38
CA ARG A 68 -0.30 12.01 6.66
C ARG A 68 0.48 11.38 7.82
N ALA A 69 1.23 10.31 7.57
CA ALA A 69 2.12 9.67 8.54
C ALA A 69 3.24 10.64 8.95
N VAL A 70 3.95 11.24 7.98
CA VAL A 70 4.99 12.25 8.25
C VAL A 70 4.43 13.44 9.04
N GLN A 71 3.25 13.94 8.70
CA GLN A 71 2.59 15.01 9.45
C GLN A 71 2.23 14.60 10.89
N SER A 72 1.72 13.38 11.11
CA SER A 72 1.44 12.87 12.47
C SER A 72 2.71 12.68 13.28
N PHE A 73 3.77 12.14 12.67
CA PHE A 73 5.06 11.93 13.29
C PHE A 73 5.68 13.25 13.76
N ARG A 74 5.68 14.29 12.91
CA ARG A 74 6.16 15.64 13.27
C ARG A 74 5.37 16.28 14.41
N ARG A 75 4.11 15.91 14.60
CA ARG A 75 3.25 16.38 15.70
C ARG A 75 3.34 15.52 16.96
N GLY A 76 4.26 14.55 17.02
CA GLY A 76 4.41 13.63 18.15
C GLY A 76 3.28 12.59 18.28
N LYS A 77 2.41 12.45 17.26
CA LYS A 77 1.28 11.52 17.26
C LYS A 77 1.69 10.18 16.65
N TYR A 78 2.61 9.49 17.31
CA TYR A 78 3.27 8.28 16.82
C TYR A 78 2.31 7.12 16.51
N VAL A 79 1.38 6.82 17.42
CA VAL A 79 0.36 5.75 17.21
C VAL A 79 -0.48 6.02 15.97
N ARG A 80 -0.83 7.29 15.74
CA ARG A 80 -1.61 7.69 14.55
C ARG A 80 -0.80 7.55 13.27
N SER A 81 0.52 7.77 13.31
CA SER A 81 1.43 7.55 12.18
C SER A 81 1.38 6.09 11.72
N VAL A 82 1.56 5.15 12.65
CA VAL A 82 1.54 3.71 12.39
C VAL A 82 0.21 3.24 11.80
N ILE A 83 -0.91 3.69 12.37
CA ILE A 83 -2.25 3.33 11.86
C ILE A 83 -2.42 3.81 10.41
N ILE A 84 -1.96 5.03 10.11
CA ILE A 84 -2.04 5.61 8.76
C ILE A 84 -1.12 4.85 7.80
N SER A 85 0.09 4.47 8.22
CA SER A 85 1.04 3.69 7.43
C SER A 85 0.57 2.26 7.15
N ALA A 86 -0.27 1.69 8.02
CA ALA A 86 -0.88 0.36 7.83
C ALA A 86 -2.14 0.39 6.95
N LEU A 87 -2.78 1.55 6.81
CA LEU A 87 -4.00 1.72 6.02
C LEU A 87 -3.91 1.21 4.56
N PRO A 88 -2.78 1.38 3.83
CA PRO A 88 -2.63 0.86 2.47
C PRO A 88 -2.63 -0.66 2.37
N LEU A 89 -2.43 -1.38 3.48
CA LEU A 89 -2.45 -2.84 3.51
C LEU A 89 -3.88 -3.40 3.65
N LEU A 90 -4.83 -2.60 4.13
CA LEU A 90 -6.23 -3.03 4.33
C LEU A 90 -6.89 -3.58 3.07
N PRO A 91 -6.81 -2.92 1.90
CA PRO A 91 -7.39 -3.45 0.66
C PRO A 91 -6.86 -4.85 0.31
N PHE A 92 -5.58 -5.09 0.59
CA PHE A 92 -4.94 -6.37 0.31
C PHE A 92 -5.43 -7.48 1.25
N VAL A 93 -5.55 -7.16 2.54
CA VAL A 93 -6.13 -8.07 3.54
C VAL A 93 -7.59 -8.41 3.19
N ILE A 94 -8.36 -7.41 2.75
CA ILE A 94 -9.75 -7.60 2.33
C ILE A 94 -9.83 -8.53 1.11
N LEU A 95 -8.97 -8.34 0.11
CA LEU A 95 -8.90 -9.18 -1.09
C LEU A 95 -8.49 -10.64 -0.78
N GLN A 96 -7.67 -10.87 0.25
CA GLN A 96 -7.33 -12.24 0.68
C GLN A 96 -8.44 -12.92 1.49
N ILE A 97 -9.29 -12.16 2.17
CA ILE A 97 -10.37 -12.70 3.01
C ILE A 97 -11.65 -12.93 2.20
N LEU A 98 -11.92 -12.10 1.18
CA LEU A 98 -13.02 -12.36 0.26
C LEU A 98 -12.67 -13.56 -0.63
N PRO A 99 -13.40 -14.69 -0.56
CA PRO A 99 -13.29 -15.72 -1.57
C PRO A 99 -13.86 -15.16 -2.88
N LEU A 100 -12.96 -14.84 -3.81
CA LEU A 100 -13.27 -14.63 -5.22
C LEU A 100 -13.08 -15.95 -5.97
#